data_AF-A0A3N6NZB3-F1
#
_entry.id   AF-A0A3N6NZB3-F1
#
_cell.length_a   1.000
_cell.length_b   1.000
_cell.length_c   1.000
_cell.angle_alpha   90.00
_cell.angle_beta   90.00
_cell.angle_gamma   90.00
#
_symmetry.space_group_name_H-M   'P 1'
#
loop_
_entity.id
_entity.type
_entity.pdbx_description
1 polymer ?
#
loop_
_entity_poly.entity_id
_entity_poly.type
_entity_poly.pdbx_seq_one_letter_code
_entity_poly.pdbx_strand_id
1 'polypeptide(L)'
;MTGVDPVTVGVLSLHTSKETKAILNAVESLGHDTEWLRNENTSVSVEDGTVSLEPSVDVIANRMLLSNTEQPAEELGLANTFKQLVPMLNEPASVLTAIHKLSTATTLSANDVRTPDVTLSLNSERLNAVRDRYGEEAVYKTAIGTHGGGTWKVGPNEPVNAKVGNRYAFLQELIDRDDSRHRDVRVYVVGGEIIAAMYRYAPDNDWRTNVALGGSVEDATEDLPEEVRDLARRAADAVDLDYAGVDLVESNDGWFVLEVNPTAGFKGLYEATHISPAPHIAKLAIERGGGEVDEERVAELSNVLDDSQPTAQPVQTSAGTEETAVIGYTEDVVLSGTSGSKSVLAKSDTGATRTSIDTALAADIGAGPIKSITRIRSGSSKTAKSRPVVDVVVGVGGNQHTVTASVEDRGHMDYPVLLGRDILENYRVDVSRRTDRDASDTPEEEE
;
A
#
# COMPACT_ATOMS: atom_id res chain seq x y z
N MET A 1 30.23 23.56 20.50
CA MET A 1 28.92 22.96 20.77
C MET A 1 27.88 24.05 20.64
N THR A 2 27.57 24.44 19.40
CA THR A 2 26.34 25.15 19.05
C THR A 2 25.30 24.05 18.90
N GLY A 3 24.61 23.71 19.99
CA GLY A 3 23.61 22.64 19.98
C GLY A 3 22.38 23.11 19.24
N VAL A 4 22.18 22.65 18.02
CA VAL A 4 20.87 22.67 17.35
C VAL A 4 20.01 21.63 18.07
N ASP A 5 18.78 22.00 18.43
CA ASP A 5 17.85 21.06 19.07
C ASP A 5 17.58 19.87 18.11
N PRO A 6 17.43 18.65 18.63
CA PRO A 6 17.18 17.49 17.79
C PRO A 6 15.84 17.63 17.07
N VAL A 7 15.89 17.55 15.74
CA VAL A 7 14.72 17.39 14.86
C VAL A 7 14.09 16.01 15.07
N THR A 8 12.77 15.93 15.07
CA THR A 8 12.00 14.69 15.03
C THR A 8 11.60 14.34 13.59
N VAL A 9 12.16 13.26 13.04
CA VAL A 9 11.81 12.77 11.69
C VAL A 9 10.76 11.68 11.78
N GLY A 10 9.58 11.93 11.20
CA GLY A 10 8.55 10.91 11.00
C GLY A 10 8.84 10.07 9.75
N VAL A 11 8.73 8.75 9.82
CA VAL A 11 8.74 7.88 8.63
C VAL A 11 7.36 7.31 8.40
N LEU A 12 6.68 7.79 7.35
CA LEU A 12 5.32 7.37 7.01
C LEU A 12 5.33 6.07 6.20
N SER A 13 4.92 4.97 6.83
CA SER A 13 4.92 3.65 6.21
C SER A 13 3.94 2.71 6.89
N LEU A 14 2.80 2.43 6.26
CA LEU A 14 1.78 1.50 6.75
C LEU A 14 2.17 0.01 6.59
N HIS A 15 3.32 -0.26 5.99
CA HIS A 15 3.88 -1.59 5.83
C HIS A 15 5.22 -1.69 6.56
N THR A 16 5.66 -2.91 6.86
CA THR A 16 6.98 -3.18 7.44
C THR A 16 7.96 -3.51 6.32
N SER A 17 9.03 -2.72 6.20
CA SER A 17 10.15 -3.00 5.29
C SER A 17 11.49 -2.84 6.02
N LYS A 18 12.56 -3.45 5.50
CA LYS A 18 13.92 -3.27 6.02
C LYS A 18 14.38 -1.83 5.82
N GLU A 19 13.99 -1.24 4.70
CA GLU A 19 14.30 0.12 4.31
C GLU A 19 13.72 1.15 5.28
N THR A 20 12.46 1.00 5.67
CA THR A 20 11.82 1.87 6.66
C THR A 20 12.55 1.82 8.00
N LYS A 21 12.93 0.63 8.46
CA LYS A 21 13.70 0.47 9.71
C LYS A 21 15.07 1.13 9.63
N ALA A 22 15.78 0.93 8.52
CA ALA A 22 17.09 1.51 8.32
C ALA A 22 17.06 3.05 8.31
N ILE A 23 16.01 3.66 7.76
CA ILE A 23 15.84 5.12 7.81
C ILE A 23 15.64 5.59 9.26
N LEU A 24 14.73 4.94 10.00
CA LEU A 24 14.48 5.26 11.42
C LEU A 24 15.77 5.14 12.25
N ASN A 25 16.46 4.00 12.17
CA ASN A 25 17.70 3.75 12.91
C ASN A 25 18.83 4.71 12.52
N ALA A 26 18.88 5.14 11.25
CA ALA A 26 19.86 6.11 10.79
C ALA A 26 19.60 7.52 11.37
N VAL A 27 18.34 7.94 11.49
CA VAL A 27 17.99 9.21 12.14
C VAL A 27 18.47 9.21 13.59
N GLU A 28 18.18 8.15 14.35
CA GLU A 28 18.63 8.01 15.75
C GLU A 28 20.16 8.00 15.85
N SER A 29 20.82 7.25 14.96
CA SER A 29 22.29 7.14 14.92
C SER A 29 23.00 8.44 14.53
N LEU A 30 22.28 9.39 13.94
CA LEU A 30 22.73 10.75 13.64
C LEU A 30 22.43 11.74 14.78
N GLY A 31 21.82 11.27 15.89
CA GLY A 31 21.56 12.09 17.08
C GLY A 31 20.22 12.84 17.07
N HIS A 32 19.28 12.39 16.24
CA HIS A 32 17.96 13.00 16.07
C HIS A 32 16.83 12.06 16.53
N ASP A 33 15.66 12.63 16.82
CA ASP A 33 14.50 11.86 17.25
C ASP A 33 13.76 11.31 16.03
N THR A 34 13.07 10.18 16.19
CA THR A 34 12.32 9.58 15.10
C THR A 34 11.01 8.95 15.54
N GLU A 35 10.02 8.99 14.66
CA GLU A 35 8.69 8.43 14.88
C GLU A 35 8.27 7.60 13.67
N TRP A 36 7.83 6.36 13.89
CA TRP A 36 7.27 5.57 12.81
C TRP A 36 5.75 5.82 12.73
N LEU A 37 5.33 6.58 11.71
CA LEU A 37 3.92 6.88 11.47
C LEU A 37 3.23 5.69 10.79
N ARG A 38 2.31 5.04 11.51
CA ARG A 38 1.57 3.83 11.09
C ARG A 38 0.10 3.84 11.50
N ASN A 39 -0.64 2.84 11.02
CA ASN A 39 -2.05 2.62 11.35
C ASN A 39 -2.32 2.56 12.87
N GLU A 40 -1.38 2.00 13.62
CA GLU A 40 -1.59 1.68 15.03
C GLU A 40 -1.43 2.88 15.97
N ASN A 41 -0.76 3.96 15.54
CA ASN A 41 -0.35 5.06 16.42
C ASN A 41 -0.57 6.47 15.85
N THR A 42 -0.92 6.60 14.56
CA THR A 42 -0.97 7.93 13.92
C THR A 42 -2.38 8.48 13.87
N SER A 43 -2.55 9.72 14.33
CA SER A 43 -3.83 10.44 14.31
C SER A 43 -3.65 11.87 13.77
N VAL A 44 -4.71 12.38 13.14
CA VAL A 44 -4.83 13.80 12.77
C VAL A 44 -6.14 14.29 13.34
N SER A 45 -6.08 15.36 14.11
CA SER A 45 -7.25 15.97 14.74
C SER A 45 -7.45 17.38 14.25
N VAL A 46 -8.72 17.78 14.07
CA VAL A 46 -9.12 19.16 13.81
C VAL A 46 -10.02 19.59 14.96
N GLU A 47 -9.46 20.31 15.92
CA GLU A 47 -10.15 20.75 17.13
C GLU A 47 -10.13 22.27 17.20
N ASP A 48 -11.33 22.88 17.31
CA ASP A 48 -11.50 24.34 17.36
C ASP A 48 -10.76 25.10 16.23
N GLY A 49 -10.68 24.48 15.04
CA GLY A 49 -10.01 25.04 13.86
C GLY A 49 -8.49 24.88 13.85
N THR A 50 -7.91 24.21 14.84
CA THR A 50 -6.50 23.86 14.92
C THR A 50 -6.31 22.43 14.44
N VAL A 51 -5.33 22.21 13.55
CA VAL A 51 -4.98 20.86 13.08
C VAL A 51 -3.72 20.39 13.78
N SER A 52 -3.74 19.16 14.33
CA SER A 52 -2.60 18.52 14.97
C SER A 52 -2.32 17.14 14.37
N LEU A 53 -1.05 16.74 14.42
CA LEU A 53 -0.57 15.41 14.06
C LEU A 53 0.00 14.75 15.32
N GLU A 54 -0.43 13.53 15.61
CA GLU A 54 0.15 12.72 16.69
C GLU A 54 0.66 11.38 16.13
N PRO A 55 1.90 10.96 16.45
CA PRO A 55 2.91 11.73 17.19
C PRO A 55 3.37 12.97 16.41
N SER A 56 3.75 14.02 17.14
CA SER A 56 4.27 15.26 16.52
C SER A 56 5.64 15.02 15.93
N VAL A 57 5.85 15.49 14.70
CA VAL A 57 7.12 15.38 13.97
C VAL A 57 7.39 16.70 13.26
N ASP A 58 8.65 16.98 12.94
CA ASP A 58 9.05 18.22 12.25
C ASP A 58 9.06 18.05 10.72
N VAL A 59 9.22 16.81 10.25
CA VAL A 59 9.35 16.44 8.83
C VAL A 59 8.99 14.98 8.63
N ILE A 60 8.46 14.62 7.45
CA ILE A 60 8.09 13.25 7.11
C ILE A 60 8.91 12.70 5.94
N ALA A 61 9.55 11.54 6.13
CA ALA A 61 9.99 10.67 5.05
C ALA A 61 8.84 9.73 4.63
N ASN A 62 8.18 10.04 3.52
CA ASN A 62 7.08 9.31 2.90
C ASN A 62 7.54 8.03 2.19
N ARG A 63 7.26 6.89 2.81
CA ARG A 63 7.55 5.56 2.29
C ARG A 63 6.29 4.78 1.94
N MET A 64 5.19 5.44 1.62
CA MET A 64 3.95 4.76 1.20
C MET A 64 4.14 3.92 -0.08
N LEU A 65 3.57 2.72 -0.12
CA LEU A 65 3.64 1.80 -1.27
C LEU A 65 2.38 1.89 -2.15
N LEU A 66 2.10 3.10 -2.66
CA LEU A 66 0.88 3.42 -3.42
C LEU A 66 0.68 2.58 -4.69
N SER A 67 1.74 1.98 -5.21
CA SER A 67 1.70 1.17 -6.42
C SER A 67 1.23 -0.28 -6.18
N ASN A 68 1.20 -0.73 -4.91
CA ASN A 68 0.77 -2.07 -4.48
C ASN A 68 -0.55 -2.11 -3.70
N THR A 69 -1.20 -0.96 -3.50
CA THR A 69 -2.49 -0.88 -2.81
C THR A 69 -3.67 -1.01 -3.79
N GLU A 70 -4.81 -1.48 -3.26
CA GLU A 70 -6.09 -1.48 -3.98
C GLU A 70 -6.77 -0.09 -3.94
N GLN A 71 -6.34 0.78 -3.02
CA GLN A 71 -6.97 2.09 -2.77
C GLN A 71 -5.94 3.24 -2.85
N PRO A 72 -5.25 3.44 -3.99
CA PRO A 72 -4.19 4.44 -4.10
C PRO A 72 -4.67 5.87 -3.87
N ALA A 73 -5.94 6.17 -4.19
CA ALA A 73 -6.52 7.50 -3.95
C ALA A 73 -6.68 7.80 -2.44
N GLU A 74 -7.04 6.79 -1.64
CA GLU A 74 -7.21 6.93 -0.20
C GLU A 74 -5.85 7.18 0.46
N GLU A 75 -4.87 6.32 0.17
CA GLU A 75 -3.52 6.46 0.73
C GLU A 75 -2.80 7.72 0.24
N LEU A 76 -3.06 8.17 -0.99
CA LEU A 76 -2.56 9.45 -1.48
C LEU A 76 -3.23 10.64 -0.77
N GLY A 77 -4.54 10.55 -0.53
CA GLY A 77 -5.28 11.52 0.27
C GLY A 77 -4.71 11.64 1.68
N LEU A 78 -4.42 10.50 2.31
CA LEU A 78 -3.78 10.44 3.62
C LEU A 78 -2.40 11.09 3.62
N ALA A 79 -1.53 10.75 2.66
CA ALA A 79 -0.21 11.38 2.53
C ALA A 79 -0.33 12.90 2.30
N ASN A 80 -1.32 13.34 1.50
CA ASN A 80 -1.61 14.76 1.28
C ASN A 80 -2.15 15.48 2.51
N THR A 81 -2.87 14.80 3.40
CA THR A 81 -3.25 15.34 4.71
C THR A 81 -2.01 15.62 5.55
N PHE A 82 -1.09 14.67 5.67
CA PHE A 82 0.14 14.85 6.45
C PHE A 82 1.05 15.94 5.87
N LYS A 83 1.20 16.01 4.53
CA LYS A 83 2.00 17.04 3.85
C LYS A 83 1.50 18.46 4.09
N GLN A 84 0.22 18.66 4.42
CA GLN A 84 -0.32 19.97 4.77
C GLN A 84 0.07 20.42 6.18
N LEU A 85 0.50 19.48 7.04
CA LEU A 85 0.85 19.75 8.43
C LEU A 85 2.35 19.97 8.61
N VAL A 86 3.15 19.16 7.93
CA VAL A 86 4.61 19.16 8.05
C VAL A 86 5.28 18.95 6.69
N PRO A 87 6.50 19.47 6.47
CA PRO A 87 7.30 19.17 5.29
C PRO A 87 7.42 17.65 5.03
N MET A 88 7.42 17.24 3.76
CA MET A 88 7.40 15.82 3.39
C MET A 88 8.35 15.51 2.22
N LEU A 89 9.04 14.36 2.31
CA LEU A 89 9.96 13.79 1.33
C LEU A 89 9.56 12.34 1.02
N ASN A 90 9.10 11.92 -0.15
CA ASN A 90 8.68 12.69 -1.30
C ASN A 90 7.26 13.25 -1.15
N GLU A 91 6.97 14.37 -1.81
CA GLU A 91 5.63 14.95 -1.80
C GLU A 91 4.58 14.07 -2.52
N PRO A 92 3.32 14.05 -2.07
CA PRO A 92 2.26 13.22 -2.67
C PRO A 92 2.03 13.47 -4.17
N ALA A 93 2.13 14.72 -4.63
CA ALA A 93 1.96 15.07 -6.04
C ALA A 93 3.06 14.43 -6.92
N SER A 94 4.32 14.50 -6.49
CA SER A 94 5.46 13.88 -7.15
C SER A 94 5.36 12.35 -7.13
N VAL A 95 4.95 11.77 -6.00
CA VAL A 95 4.68 10.33 -5.89
C VAL A 95 3.58 9.91 -6.88
N LEU A 96 2.48 10.66 -6.98
CA LEU A 96 1.39 10.37 -7.94
C LEU A 96 1.91 10.34 -9.38
N THR A 97 2.74 11.31 -9.77
CA THR A 97 3.39 11.33 -11.08
C THR A 97 4.23 10.07 -11.29
N ALA A 98 5.08 9.74 -10.32
CA ALA A 98 6.05 8.65 -10.40
C ALA A 98 5.41 7.25 -10.46
N ILE A 99 4.30 7.02 -9.73
CA ILE A 99 3.62 5.71 -9.72
C ILE A 99 2.84 5.40 -11.00
N HIS A 100 2.53 6.43 -11.80
CA HIS A 100 1.83 6.28 -13.07
C HIS A 100 2.80 6.40 -14.25
N LYS A 101 3.19 5.27 -14.83
CA LYS A 101 4.27 5.14 -15.83
C LYS A 101 4.17 6.11 -17.02
N LEU A 102 2.96 6.35 -17.54
CA LEU A 102 2.76 7.31 -18.63
C LEU A 102 2.89 8.77 -18.14
N SER A 103 2.52 9.06 -16.90
CA SER A 103 2.68 10.39 -16.31
C SER A 103 4.16 10.69 -16.11
N THR A 104 4.92 9.72 -15.62
CA THR A 104 6.38 9.74 -15.58
C THR A 104 6.95 10.00 -16.98
N ALA A 105 6.62 9.17 -17.98
CA ALA A 105 7.14 9.33 -19.34
C ALA A 105 6.81 10.70 -19.95
N THR A 106 5.60 11.22 -19.72
CA THR A 106 5.18 12.55 -20.17
C THR A 106 6.00 13.65 -19.51
N THR A 107 6.25 13.54 -18.20
CA THR A 107 7.03 14.51 -17.42
C THR A 107 8.50 14.49 -17.85
N LEU A 108 9.08 13.31 -18.03
CA LEU A 108 10.45 13.14 -18.48
C LEU A 108 10.64 13.71 -19.90
N SER A 109 9.74 13.37 -20.83
CA SER A 109 9.79 13.88 -22.21
C SER A 109 9.66 15.40 -22.27
N ALA A 110 8.82 16.01 -21.41
CA ALA A 110 8.67 17.47 -21.34
C ALA A 110 9.91 18.20 -20.79
N ASN A 111 10.82 17.49 -20.14
CA ASN A 111 12.06 18.01 -19.57
C ASN A 111 13.32 17.50 -20.31
N ASP A 112 13.15 17.08 -21.58
CA ASP A 112 14.22 16.58 -22.44
C ASP A 112 14.99 15.38 -21.85
N VAL A 113 14.32 14.55 -21.03
CA VAL A 113 14.84 13.29 -20.49
C VAL A 113 14.34 12.14 -21.37
N ARG A 114 15.28 11.37 -21.93
CA ARG A 114 14.95 10.30 -22.89
C ARG A 114 14.19 9.16 -22.22
N THR A 115 13.08 8.78 -22.81
CA THR A 115 12.29 7.58 -22.47
C THR A 115 11.94 6.82 -23.75
N PRO A 116 11.69 5.50 -23.68
CA PRO A 116 11.26 4.74 -24.85
C PRO A 116 9.96 5.29 -25.42
N ASP A 117 9.73 5.10 -26.73
CA ASP A 117 8.47 5.49 -27.33
C ASP A 117 7.30 4.78 -26.64
N VAL A 118 6.25 5.54 -26.33
CA VAL A 118 5.12 5.03 -25.54
C VAL A 118 3.79 5.57 -26.04
N THR A 119 2.75 4.73 -26.04
CA THR A 119 1.39 5.13 -26.41
C THR A 119 0.38 4.47 -25.49
N LEU A 120 -0.37 5.32 -24.78
CA LEU A 120 -1.61 4.94 -24.11
C LEU A 120 -2.79 5.38 -24.97
N SER A 121 -3.76 4.49 -25.11
CA SER A 121 -5.06 4.81 -25.69
C SER A 121 -6.16 4.32 -24.76
N LEU A 122 -7.18 5.15 -24.58
CA LEU A 122 -8.35 4.82 -23.75
C LEU A 122 -9.30 3.81 -24.42
N ASN A 123 -9.08 3.50 -25.70
CA ASN A 123 -9.86 2.57 -26.50
C ASN A 123 -8.93 1.53 -27.15
N SER A 124 -9.33 0.25 -27.10
CA SER A 124 -8.54 -0.87 -27.61
C SER A 124 -8.31 -0.81 -29.12
N GLU A 125 -9.30 -0.43 -29.93
CA GLU A 125 -9.14 -0.30 -31.38
C GLU A 125 -8.07 0.73 -31.73
N ARG A 126 -8.09 1.89 -31.04
CA ARG A 126 -7.06 2.92 -31.21
C ARG A 126 -5.68 2.47 -30.73
N LEU A 127 -5.61 1.67 -29.65
CA LEU A 127 -4.35 1.12 -29.16
C LEU A 127 -3.75 0.13 -30.17
N ASN A 128 -4.57 -0.72 -30.76
CA ASN A 128 -4.12 -1.67 -31.78
C ASN A 128 -3.83 -0.98 -33.12
N ALA A 129 -4.52 0.12 -33.46
CA ALA A 129 -4.26 0.87 -34.70
C ALA A 129 -2.88 1.56 -34.74
N VAL A 130 -2.22 1.73 -33.60
CA VAL A 130 -0.85 2.27 -33.51
C VAL A 130 0.20 1.17 -33.32
N ARG A 131 -0.20 -0.10 -33.32
CA ARG A 131 0.66 -1.23 -32.96
C ARG A 131 1.87 -1.36 -33.88
N ASP A 132 1.66 -1.22 -35.18
CA ASP A 132 2.69 -1.38 -36.21
C ASP A 132 3.85 -0.39 -36.07
N ARG A 133 3.69 0.68 -35.28
CA ARG A 133 4.76 1.64 -34.97
C ARG A 133 5.89 1.03 -34.15
N TYR A 134 5.62 -0.06 -33.44
CA TYR A 134 6.57 -0.70 -32.52
C TYR A 134 7.30 -1.90 -33.14
N GLY A 135 7.12 -2.17 -34.44
CA GLY A 135 7.79 -3.28 -35.13
C GLY A 135 7.28 -4.66 -34.74
N GLU A 136 8.19 -5.65 -34.70
CA GLU A 136 7.87 -7.07 -34.51
C GLU A 136 7.53 -7.43 -33.05
N GLU A 137 8.00 -6.66 -32.08
CA GLU A 137 7.70 -6.86 -30.66
C GLU A 137 7.50 -5.52 -29.96
N ALA A 138 6.45 -5.43 -29.16
CA ALA A 138 6.20 -4.29 -28.28
C ALA A 138 6.08 -4.76 -26.83
N VAL A 139 6.39 -3.86 -25.90
CA VAL A 139 6.12 -4.10 -24.49
C VAL A 139 4.73 -3.55 -24.14
N TYR A 140 3.83 -4.42 -23.70
CA TYR A 140 2.52 -4.08 -23.21
C TYR A 140 2.54 -4.05 -21.68
N LYS A 141 2.18 -2.90 -21.08
CA LYS A 141 2.27 -2.69 -19.61
C LYS A 141 1.00 -2.08 -19.04
N THR A 142 0.68 -2.40 -17.79
CA THR A 142 -0.29 -1.62 -17.00
C THR A 142 0.32 -0.30 -16.55
N ALA A 143 -0.46 0.79 -16.57
CA ALA A 143 -0.02 2.14 -16.24
C ALA A 143 0.46 2.31 -14.79
N ILE A 144 -0.12 1.56 -13.86
CA ILE A 144 0.31 1.47 -12.46
C ILE A 144 0.59 0.01 -12.14
N GLY A 145 1.74 -0.29 -11.54
CA GLY A 145 2.10 -1.64 -11.11
C GLY A 145 3.54 -1.71 -10.60
N THR A 146 3.84 -2.76 -9.82
CA THR A 146 5.18 -3.02 -9.27
C THR A 146 5.69 -4.41 -9.65
N HIS A 147 7.00 -4.62 -9.47
CA HIS A 147 7.66 -5.93 -9.54
C HIS A 147 7.46 -6.72 -10.85
N GLY A 148 7.14 -6.04 -11.96
CA GLY A 148 6.99 -6.67 -13.28
C GLY A 148 5.70 -7.48 -13.44
N GLY A 149 4.79 -7.39 -12.47
CA GLY A 149 3.39 -7.76 -12.65
C GLY A 149 2.73 -6.78 -13.61
N GLY A 150 2.01 -7.30 -14.61
CA GLY A 150 1.34 -6.45 -15.58
C GLY A 150 2.21 -5.99 -16.75
N THR A 151 3.22 -6.77 -17.14
CA THR A 151 4.13 -6.47 -18.27
C THR A 151 4.29 -7.71 -19.15
N TRP A 152 4.10 -7.54 -20.46
CA TRP A 152 4.13 -8.61 -21.47
C TRP A 152 4.89 -8.15 -22.72
N LYS A 153 5.58 -9.07 -23.40
CA LYS A 153 5.96 -8.88 -24.81
C LYS A 153 4.79 -9.34 -25.67
N VAL A 154 4.51 -8.60 -26.72
CA VAL A 154 3.40 -8.88 -27.62
C VAL A 154 3.84 -8.62 -29.07
N GLY A 155 3.58 -9.55 -30.00
CA GLY A 155 3.89 -9.41 -31.43
C GLY A 155 2.75 -8.78 -32.26
N PRO A 156 3.00 -8.27 -33.49
CA PRO A 156 2.11 -7.37 -34.22
C PRO A 156 0.66 -7.87 -34.39
N ASN A 157 0.46 -9.18 -34.48
CA ASN A 157 -0.84 -9.81 -34.68
C ASN A 157 -1.58 -10.17 -33.38
N GLU A 158 -1.03 -9.86 -32.20
CA GLU A 158 -1.61 -10.19 -30.90
C GLU A 158 -2.43 -9.02 -30.35
N PRO A 159 -3.78 -9.00 -30.45
CA PRO A 159 -4.56 -7.86 -30.03
C PRO A 159 -4.45 -7.60 -28.53
N VAL A 160 -4.29 -6.33 -28.15
CA VAL A 160 -4.23 -5.88 -26.74
C VAL A 160 -5.46 -5.07 -26.36
N ASN A 161 -5.75 -5.01 -25.06
CA ASN A 161 -6.84 -4.19 -24.53
C ASN A 161 -6.31 -2.85 -24.00
N ALA A 162 -7.15 -1.81 -23.99
CA ALA A 162 -6.79 -0.54 -23.33
C ALA A 162 -6.71 -0.65 -21.78
N LYS A 163 -7.18 -1.77 -21.22
CA LYS A 163 -7.16 -2.07 -19.78
C LYS A 163 -6.83 -3.53 -19.52
N VAL A 164 -6.16 -3.79 -18.40
CA VAL A 164 -6.06 -5.13 -17.78
C VAL A 164 -6.72 -5.07 -16.41
N GLY A 165 -7.81 -5.80 -16.23
CA GLY A 165 -8.68 -5.62 -15.08
C GLY A 165 -9.20 -4.18 -15.01
N ASN A 166 -8.98 -3.52 -13.88
CA ASN A 166 -9.39 -2.13 -13.66
C ASN A 166 -8.31 -1.09 -14.01
N ARG A 167 -7.11 -1.52 -14.44
CA ARG A 167 -5.97 -0.63 -14.70
C ARG A 167 -5.84 -0.34 -16.19
N TYR A 168 -5.55 0.91 -16.54
CA TYR A 168 -5.17 1.26 -17.91
C TYR A 168 -3.90 0.55 -18.32
N ALA A 169 -3.76 0.27 -19.61
CA ALA A 169 -2.59 -0.33 -20.19
C ALA A 169 -2.13 0.44 -21.45
N PHE A 170 -0.87 0.27 -21.79
CA PHE A 170 -0.20 1.02 -22.85
C PHE A 170 0.82 0.15 -23.58
N LEU A 171 1.18 0.57 -24.78
CA LEU A 171 2.27 -0.01 -25.57
C LEU A 171 3.52 0.85 -25.41
N GLN A 172 4.67 0.20 -25.34
CA GLN A 172 5.97 0.83 -25.25
C GLN A 172 6.93 0.10 -26.20
N GLU A 173 7.88 0.84 -26.76
CA GLU A 173 9.02 0.29 -27.48
C GLU A 173 9.78 -0.71 -26.62
N LEU A 174 10.10 -1.85 -27.24
CA LEU A 174 11.03 -2.82 -26.69
C LEU A 174 12.44 -2.34 -26.99
N ILE A 175 13.13 -1.89 -25.94
CA ILE A 175 14.55 -1.53 -26.05
C ILE A 175 15.36 -2.82 -26.07
N ASP A 176 15.92 -3.15 -27.24
CA ASP A 176 16.75 -4.33 -27.44
C ASP A 176 18.23 -3.96 -27.55
N ARG A 177 19.09 -4.94 -27.26
CA ARG A 177 20.54 -4.85 -27.44
C ARG A 177 21.04 -6.15 -28.06
N ASP A 178 22.11 -6.05 -28.85
CA ASP A 178 22.77 -7.21 -29.47
C ASP A 178 23.53 -8.13 -28.47
N ASP A 179 23.34 -7.97 -27.16
CA ASP A 179 24.04 -8.74 -26.14
C ASP A 179 23.21 -9.94 -25.65
N SER A 180 23.91 -11.02 -25.33
CA SER A 180 23.38 -12.31 -24.88
C SER A 180 22.66 -12.27 -23.53
N ARG A 181 22.77 -11.17 -22.77
CA ARG A 181 22.17 -11.05 -21.43
C ARG A 181 21.46 -9.70 -21.25
N HIS A 182 20.14 -9.72 -21.17
CA HIS A 182 19.34 -8.53 -20.86
C HIS A 182 19.68 -8.00 -19.46
N ARG A 183 20.07 -6.73 -19.40
CA ARG A 183 20.37 -6.01 -18.16
C ARG A 183 19.74 -4.63 -18.16
N ASP A 184 19.41 -4.14 -16.97
CA ASP A 184 19.15 -2.73 -16.73
C ASP A 184 20.07 -2.21 -15.62
N VAL A 185 20.11 -0.90 -15.45
CA VAL A 185 20.79 -0.24 -14.34
C VAL A 185 19.75 0.40 -13.44
N ARG A 186 19.86 0.16 -12.14
CA ARG A 186 19.17 0.98 -11.14
C ARG A 186 20.16 1.94 -10.50
N VAL A 187 19.90 3.23 -10.61
CA VAL A 187 20.63 4.31 -9.93
C VAL A 187 19.78 4.82 -8.79
N TYR A 188 20.32 4.88 -7.58
CA TYR A 188 19.62 5.44 -6.42
C TYR A 188 20.08 6.88 -6.18
N VAL A 189 19.13 7.82 -6.26
CA VAL A 189 19.37 9.26 -6.10
C VAL A 189 18.75 9.72 -4.79
N VAL A 190 19.46 10.55 -4.02
CA VAL A 190 18.98 11.19 -2.81
C VAL A 190 19.47 12.64 -2.79
N GLY A 191 18.56 13.61 -2.68
CA GLY A 191 18.90 15.04 -2.66
C GLY A 191 19.64 15.52 -3.90
N GLY A 192 19.41 14.90 -5.06
CA GLY A 192 20.12 15.19 -6.31
C GLY A 192 21.47 14.47 -6.47
N GLU A 193 21.94 13.76 -5.45
CA GLU A 193 23.21 13.01 -5.48
C GLU A 193 23.00 11.52 -5.75
N ILE A 194 23.90 10.92 -6.52
CA ILE A 194 23.89 9.47 -6.78
C ILE A 194 24.59 8.77 -5.62
N ILE A 195 23.84 7.95 -4.88
CA ILE A 195 24.36 7.23 -3.72
C ILE A 195 25.03 5.92 -4.14
N ALA A 196 24.38 5.17 -5.01
CA ALA A 196 24.88 3.90 -5.53
C ALA A 196 24.11 3.50 -6.80
N ALA A 197 24.72 2.62 -7.59
CA ALA A 197 24.08 2.02 -8.75
C ALA A 197 24.34 0.51 -8.81
N MET A 198 23.39 -0.25 -9.35
CA MET A 198 23.56 -1.68 -9.61
C MET A 198 23.10 -2.05 -11.01
N TYR A 199 23.82 -2.97 -11.65
CA TYR A 199 23.28 -3.73 -12.77
C TYR A 199 22.33 -4.79 -12.23
N ARG A 200 21.16 -4.96 -12.87
CA ARG A 200 20.28 -6.10 -12.63
C ARG A 200 20.16 -6.91 -13.90
N TYR A 201 20.35 -8.21 -13.77
CA TYR A 201 20.31 -9.14 -14.89
C TYR A 201 19.07 -10.02 -14.83
N ALA A 202 18.43 -10.22 -15.98
CA ALA A 202 17.33 -11.18 -16.06
C ALA A 202 17.86 -12.63 -15.94
N PRO A 203 17.06 -13.56 -15.38
CA PRO A 203 17.38 -14.99 -15.40
C PRO A 203 17.30 -15.56 -16.82
N ASP A 204 17.98 -16.69 -17.10
CA ASP A 204 18.21 -17.26 -18.44
C ASP A 204 16.95 -17.48 -19.33
N ASN A 205 15.73 -17.47 -18.75
CA ASN A 205 14.46 -17.66 -19.45
C ASN A 205 13.46 -16.50 -19.28
N ASP A 206 13.90 -15.35 -18.77
CA ASP A 206 13.08 -14.14 -18.65
C ASP A 206 13.84 -12.95 -19.23
N TRP A 207 13.12 -11.94 -19.66
CA TRP A 207 13.69 -10.67 -20.11
C TRP A 207 13.57 -9.58 -19.04
N ARG A 208 12.78 -9.85 -17.99
CA ARG A 208 12.59 -8.95 -16.86
C ARG A 208 13.72 -9.15 -15.85
N THR A 209 14.42 -8.05 -15.58
CA THR A 209 15.62 -7.91 -14.73
C THR A 209 15.30 -7.76 -13.24
N ASN A 210 14.03 -7.79 -12.84
CA ASN A 210 13.63 -7.55 -11.46
C ASN A 210 14.25 -8.59 -10.52
N VAL A 211 14.96 -8.12 -9.49
CA VAL A 211 15.58 -8.98 -8.44
C VAL A 211 14.55 -9.90 -7.77
N ALA A 212 13.31 -9.43 -7.62
CA ALA A 212 12.20 -10.23 -7.07
C ALA A 212 11.83 -11.47 -7.92
N LEU A 213 12.28 -11.54 -9.18
CA LEU A 213 12.08 -12.67 -10.10
C LEU A 213 13.30 -13.61 -10.17
N GLY A 214 14.29 -13.43 -9.29
CA GLY A 214 15.51 -14.26 -9.25
C GLY A 214 16.66 -13.75 -10.12
N GLY A 215 16.61 -12.48 -10.55
CA GLY A 215 17.73 -11.81 -11.24
C GLY A 215 18.94 -11.61 -10.31
N SER A 216 20.15 -11.61 -10.88
CA SER A 216 21.39 -11.30 -10.14
C SER A 216 21.68 -9.81 -10.17
N VAL A 217 22.43 -9.33 -9.18
CA VAL A 217 22.84 -7.92 -9.04
C VAL A 217 24.36 -7.81 -9.01
N GLU A 218 24.90 -6.73 -9.59
CA GLU A 218 26.33 -6.39 -9.58
C GLU A 218 26.50 -4.89 -9.34
N ASP A 219 27.54 -4.48 -8.62
CA ASP A 219 27.84 -3.06 -8.42
C ASP A 219 28.12 -2.39 -9.76
N ALA A 220 27.48 -1.25 -9.99
CA ALA A 220 27.67 -0.42 -11.18
C ALA A 220 28.10 1.01 -10.82
N THR A 221 28.35 1.29 -9.54
CA THR A 221 28.46 2.65 -9.02
C THR A 221 29.61 3.42 -9.65
N GLU A 222 30.81 2.83 -9.74
CA GLU A 222 31.99 3.46 -10.34
C GLU A 222 31.98 3.40 -11.88
N ASP A 223 31.45 2.31 -12.44
CA ASP A 223 31.44 2.04 -13.88
C ASP A 223 30.34 2.82 -14.64
N LEU A 224 29.49 3.55 -13.92
CA LEU A 224 28.37 4.28 -14.50
C LEU A 224 28.87 5.44 -15.39
N PRO A 225 28.57 5.44 -16.71
CA PRO A 225 28.98 6.53 -17.59
C PRO A 225 28.37 7.87 -17.14
N GLU A 226 29.08 8.98 -17.36
CA GLU A 226 28.61 10.32 -16.94
C GLU A 226 27.27 10.69 -17.59
N GLU A 227 27.01 10.26 -18.82
CA GLU A 227 25.71 10.47 -19.47
C GLU A 227 24.56 9.78 -18.72
N VAL A 228 24.81 8.61 -18.10
CA VAL A 228 23.81 7.87 -17.32
C VAL A 228 23.63 8.51 -15.96
N ARG A 229 24.71 9.05 -15.37
CA ARG A 229 24.66 9.82 -14.12
C ARG A 229 23.82 11.10 -14.29
N ASP A 230 24.08 11.87 -15.34
CA ASP A 230 23.28 13.05 -15.69
C ASP A 230 21.81 12.69 -15.94
N LEU A 231 21.58 11.65 -16.75
CA LEU A 231 20.22 11.20 -17.08
C LEU A 231 19.43 10.78 -15.83
N ALA A 232 20.06 10.05 -14.89
CA ALA A 232 19.43 9.64 -13.64
C ALA A 232 19.09 10.83 -12.73
N ARG A 233 20.02 11.78 -12.55
CA ARG A 233 19.79 13.00 -11.75
C ARG A 233 18.66 13.84 -12.34
N ARG A 234 18.70 14.09 -13.65
CA ARG A 234 17.64 14.84 -14.36
C ARG A 234 16.29 14.13 -14.32
N ALA A 235 16.26 12.80 -14.31
CA ALA A 235 15.01 12.05 -14.20
C ALA A 235 14.36 12.21 -12.82
N ALA A 236 15.15 12.14 -11.74
CA ALA A 236 14.67 12.36 -10.38
C ALA A 236 14.19 13.80 -10.18
N ASP A 237 14.96 14.78 -10.67
CA ASP A 237 14.66 16.21 -10.62
C ASP A 237 13.39 16.56 -11.42
N ALA A 238 13.26 16.06 -12.66
CA ALA A 238 12.09 16.33 -13.50
C ALA A 238 10.77 15.81 -12.90
N VAL A 239 10.81 14.72 -12.13
CA VAL A 239 9.64 14.16 -11.43
C VAL A 239 9.47 14.78 -10.04
N ASP A 240 10.41 15.62 -9.60
CA ASP A 240 10.42 16.32 -8.31
C ASP A 240 10.42 15.35 -7.11
N LEU A 241 11.34 14.38 -7.13
CA LEU A 241 11.54 13.42 -6.05
C LEU A 241 12.84 13.70 -5.28
N ASP A 242 12.71 13.91 -3.97
CA ASP A 242 13.80 14.04 -3.01
C ASP A 242 14.68 12.79 -2.94
N TYR A 243 14.08 11.60 -3.08
CA TYR A 243 14.82 10.35 -3.25
C TYR A 243 14.07 9.36 -4.15
N ALA A 244 14.80 8.67 -5.02
CA ALA A 244 14.22 7.76 -5.98
C ALA A 244 15.21 6.68 -6.46
N GLY A 245 14.67 5.53 -6.87
CA GLY A 245 15.39 4.57 -7.70
C GLY A 245 15.03 4.77 -9.17
N VAL A 246 16.00 5.17 -9.98
CA VAL A 246 15.85 5.38 -11.42
C VAL A 246 16.31 4.13 -12.17
N ASP A 247 15.41 3.52 -12.93
CA ASP A 247 15.69 2.36 -13.76
C ASP A 247 16.00 2.82 -15.18
N LEU A 248 17.18 2.49 -15.69
CA LEU A 248 17.65 2.85 -17.02
C LEU A 248 18.02 1.61 -17.81
N VAL A 249 17.82 1.68 -19.12
CA VAL A 249 18.25 0.65 -20.06
C VAL A 249 19.11 1.28 -21.14
N GLU A 250 20.11 0.53 -21.56
CA GLU A 250 20.99 0.89 -22.66
C GLU A 250 20.42 0.33 -23.96
N SER A 251 20.53 1.07 -25.06
CA SER A 251 20.23 0.61 -26.42
C SER A 251 21.41 0.93 -27.34
N ASN A 252 21.34 0.51 -28.61
CA ASN A 252 22.30 0.89 -29.64
C ASN A 252 22.35 2.42 -29.90
N ASP A 253 21.30 3.16 -29.53
CA ASP A 253 21.15 4.61 -29.73
C ASP A 253 21.35 5.43 -28.44
N GLY A 254 21.78 4.76 -27.35
CA GLY A 254 22.07 5.37 -26.05
C GLY A 254 21.12 4.92 -24.94
N TRP A 255 21.06 5.69 -23.87
CA TRP A 255 20.34 5.31 -22.65
C TRP A 255 18.93 5.92 -22.56
N PHE A 256 18.02 5.15 -21.96
CA PHE A 256 16.63 5.51 -21.77
C PHE A 256 16.20 5.26 -20.33
N VAL A 257 15.43 6.18 -19.76
CA VAL A 257 14.78 5.99 -18.47
C VAL A 257 13.54 5.13 -18.65
N LEU A 258 13.48 4.01 -17.94
CA LEU A 258 12.33 3.10 -17.93
C LEU A 258 11.31 3.49 -16.85
N GLU A 259 11.77 3.69 -15.62
CA GLU A 259 10.91 3.96 -14.46
C GLU A 259 11.65 4.85 -13.45
N VAL A 260 10.91 5.71 -12.74
CA VAL A 260 11.41 6.48 -11.59
C VAL A 260 10.57 6.06 -10.38
N ASN A 261 11.20 5.39 -9.42
CA ASN A 261 10.51 4.74 -8.30
C ASN A 261 10.63 5.57 -7.02
N PRO A 262 9.54 6.17 -6.51
CA PRO A 262 9.58 7.06 -5.35
C PRO A 262 9.81 6.31 -4.02
N THR A 263 9.46 5.01 -3.99
CA THR A 263 9.58 4.15 -2.81
C THR A 263 10.49 2.95 -3.14
N ALA A 264 11.59 3.19 -3.86
CA ALA A 264 12.51 2.13 -4.25
C ALA A 264 13.09 1.41 -3.01
N GLY A 265 13.06 0.09 -3.05
CA GLY A 265 13.79 -0.75 -2.10
C GLY A 265 15.30 -0.74 -2.40
N PHE A 266 16.12 -0.86 -1.37
CA PHE A 266 17.58 -0.84 -1.48
C PHE A 266 18.26 -2.10 -0.95
N LYS A 267 17.52 -3.17 -0.60
CA LYS A 267 18.13 -4.48 -0.26
C LYS A 267 19.04 -5.02 -1.37
N GLY A 268 18.54 -5.09 -2.61
CA GLY A 268 19.34 -5.57 -3.75
C GLY A 268 20.50 -4.64 -4.10
N LEU A 269 20.30 -3.33 -3.92
CA LEU A 269 21.36 -2.33 -4.10
C LEU A 269 22.48 -2.53 -3.06
N TYR A 270 22.12 -2.75 -1.80
CA TYR A 270 23.06 -3.01 -0.73
C TYR A 270 23.77 -4.36 -0.89
N GLU A 271 23.09 -5.39 -1.40
CA GLU A 271 23.72 -6.68 -1.73
C GLU A 271 24.79 -6.53 -2.82
N ALA A 272 24.57 -5.63 -3.79
CA ALA A 272 25.51 -5.35 -4.87
C ALA A 272 26.69 -4.46 -4.43
N THR A 273 26.39 -3.37 -3.71
CA THR A 273 27.32 -2.24 -3.50
C THR A 273 27.86 -2.13 -2.08
N HIS A 274 27.22 -2.79 -1.10
CA HIS A 274 27.43 -2.57 0.33
C HIS A 274 27.18 -1.12 0.80
N ILE A 275 26.47 -0.32 -0.01
CA ILE A 275 26.09 1.07 0.32
C ILE A 275 24.59 1.13 0.59
N SER A 276 24.23 1.62 1.77
CA SER A 276 22.87 1.85 2.24
C SER A 276 22.47 3.30 1.97
N PRO A 277 21.40 3.55 1.21
CA PRO A 277 20.84 4.91 1.05
C PRO A 277 20.20 5.49 2.30
N ALA A 278 19.91 4.67 3.32
CA ALA A 278 19.12 5.11 4.48
C ALA A 278 19.72 6.32 5.23
N PRO A 279 21.04 6.38 5.52
CA PRO A 279 21.63 7.55 6.19
C PRO A 279 21.59 8.82 5.35
N HIS A 280 21.63 8.71 4.02
CA HIS A 280 21.48 9.86 3.13
C HIS A 280 20.04 10.38 3.12
N ILE A 281 19.05 9.49 3.16
CA ILE A 281 17.63 9.87 3.29
C ILE A 281 17.38 10.51 4.66
N ALA A 282 17.96 9.94 5.73
CA ALA A 282 17.89 10.50 7.08
C ALA A 282 18.52 11.90 7.13
N LYS A 283 19.73 12.09 6.58
CA LYS A 283 20.38 13.41 6.41
C LYS A 283 19.42 14.41 5.75
N LEU A 284 18.88 14.05 4.58
CA LEU A 284 18.01 14.96 3.82
C LEU A 284 16.75 15.33 4.59
N ALA A 285 16.15 14.39 5.32
CA ALA A 285 15.01 14.64 6.18
C ALA A 285 15.36 15.58 7.35
N ILE A 286 16.44 15.28 8.07
CA ILE A 286 16.92 16.10 9.20
C ILE A 286 17.19 17.54 8.76
N GLU A 287 17.92 17.73 7.65
CA GLU A 287 18.22 19.04 7.09
C GLU A 287 16.95 19.79 6.65
N ARG A 288 15.96 19.07 6.08
CA ARG A 288 14.65 19.64 5.73
C ARG A 288 13.87 20.09 6.97
N GLY A 289 14.01 19.39 8.09
CA GLY A 289 13.46 19.78 9.40
C GLY A 289 14.25 20.88 10.11
N GLY A 290 15.35 21.36 9.53
CA GLY A 290 16.19 22.43 10.10
C GLY A 290 17.33 21.95 11.02
N GLY A 291 17.61 20.66 11.03
CA GLY A 291 18.72 20.06 11.77
C GLY A 291 20.03 20.09 10.99
N GLU A 292 21.11 19.68 11.65
CA GLU A 292 22.44 19.56 11.07
C GLU A 292 22.97 18.14 11.31
N VAL A 293 23.67 17.55 10.34
CA VAL A 293 24.27 16.23 10.47
C VAL A 293 25.76 16.27 10.13
N ASP A 294 26.53 15.38 10.75
CA ASP A 294 27.94 15.15 10.42
C ASP A 294 28.03 14.26 9.16
N GLU A 295 28.63 14.78 8.09
CA GLU A 295 28.80 14.05 6.83
C GLU A 295 29.71 12.82 6.97
N GLU A 296 30.72 12.86 7.84
CA GLU A 296 31.58 11.70 8.10
C GLU A 296 30.76 10.59 8.73
N ARG A 297 29.86 10.94 9.66
CA ARG A 297 28.96 9.99 10.31
C ARG A 297 27.97 9.37 9.32
N VAL A 298 27.44 10.15 8.39
CA VAL A 298 26.56 9.65 7.32
C VAL A 298 27.29 8.60 6.47
N ALA A 299 28.54 8.89 6.07
CA ALA A 299 29.38 7.99 5.29
C ALA A 299 29.79 6.72 6.05
N GLU A 300 29.99 6.80 7.37
CA GLU A 300 30.21 5.61 8.20
C GLU A 300 28.98 4.70 8.21
N LEU A 301 27.82 5.29 8.50
CA LEU A 301 26.54 4.57 8.62
C LEU A 301 26.11 3.96 7.28
N SER A 302 26.47 4.55 6.14
CA SER A 302 26.07 4.04 4.82
C SER A 302 26.68 2.67 4.52
N ASN A 303 27.73 2.24 5.25
CA ASN A 303 28.34 0.91 5.05
C ASN A 303 27.53 -0.24 5.67
N VAL A 304 26.44 0.06 6.38
CA VAL A 304 25.60 -0.95 7.04
C VAL A 304 24.13 -0.69 6.73
N LEU A 305 23.43 -1.75 6.29
CA LEU A 305 21.98 -1.77 6.25
C LEU A 305 21.43 -2.21 7.62
N ASP A 306 21.25 -1.26 8.53
CA ASP A 306 20.70 -1.54 9.86
C ASP A 306 19.18 -1.78 9.80
N ASP A 307 18.77 -3.03 9.64
CA ASP A 307 17.36 -3.45 9.64
C ASP A 307 16.88 -3.97 11.00
N SER A 308 17.60 -3.66 12.08
CA SER A 308 17.21 -3.99 13.45
C SER A 308 15.89 -3.31 13.84
N GLN A 309 15.25 -3.79 14.91
CA GLN A 309 13.99 -3.24 15.38
C GLN A 309 14.19 -1.80 15.90
N PRO A 310 13.56 -0.78 15.27
CA PRO A 310 13.69 0.61 15.72
C PRO A 310 13.05 0.84 17.07
N THR A 311 13.58 1.78 17.85
CA THR A 311 12.97 2.20 19.12
C THR A 311 11.57 2.80 18.91
N ALA A 312 11.41 3.54 17.80
CA ALA A 312 10.18 4.16 17.36
C ALA A 312 9.16 3.18 16.78
N GLN A 313 9.46 1.88 16.73
CA GLN A 313 8.48 0.89 16.30
C GLN A 313 7.32 0.90 17.31
N PRO A 314 6.08 1.20 16.89
CA PRO A 314 4.96 1.28 17.81
C PRO A 314 4.78 -0.07 18.50
N VAL A 315 4.62 -0.03 19.82
CA VAL A 315 4.21 -1.21 20.57
C VAL A 315 2.83 -1.55 20.03
N GLN A 316 2.69 -2.72 19.41
CA GLN A 316 1.36 -3.28 19.23
C GLN A 316 0.80 -3.45 20.62
N THR A 317 -0.07 -2.54 21.03
CA THR A 317 -1.10 -2.85 22.02
C THR A 317 -1.92 -3.96 21.39
N SER A 318 -1.46 -5.21 21.51
CA SER A 318 -2.39 -6.31 21.70
C SER A 318 -3.34 -5.78 22.78
N ALA A 319 -4.61 -5.63 22.45
CA ALA A 319 -5.64 -5.18 23.37
C ALA A 319 -5.71 -6.18 24.53
N GLY A 320 -4.77 -6.07 25.49
CA GLY A 320 -4.39 -7.21 26.32
C GLY A 320 -4.15 -8.49 25.50
N THR A 321 -3.85 -9.56 26.18
CA THR A 321 -4.75 -10.69 26.04
C THR A 321 -6.08 -10.27 26.68
N GLU A 322 -7.00 -9.64 25.95
CA GLU A 322 -8.41 -9.80 26.33
C GLU A 322 -8.61 -11.32 26.35
N GLU A 323 -8.94 -11.88 27.51
CA GLU A 323 -9.58 -13.19 27.53
C GLU A 323 -10.63 -13.16 26.42
N THR A 324 -10.46 -13.99 25.38
CA THR A 324 -11.31 -13.98 24.19
C THR A 324 -12.75 -13.80 24.66
N ALA A 325 -13.33 -12.62 24.41
CA ALA A 325 -14.50 -12.19 25.15
C ALA A 325 -15.59 -13.27 25.04
N VAL A 326 -16.14 -13.66 26.19
CA VAL A 326 -17.11 -14.75 26.25
C VAL A 326 -18.48 -14.18 25.95
N ILE A 327 -19.05 -14.57 24.81
CA ILE A 327 -20.41 -14.21 24.41
C ILE A 327 -21.35 -15.41 24.60
N GLY A 328 -22.63 -15.13 24.83
CA GLY A 328 -23.63 -16.17 25.03
C GLY A 328 -24.07 -16.87 23.75
N TYR A 329 -24.93 -17.88 23.94
CA TYR A 329 -25.76 -18.44 22.88
C TYR A 329 -26.66 -17.37 22.24
N THR A 330 -27.12 -16.42 23.05
CA THR A 330 -27.77 -15.18 22.62
C THR A 330 -27.06 -13.99 23.26
N GLU A 331 -26.87 -12.92 22.49
CA GLU A 331 -26.13 -11.73 22.91
C GLU A 331 -26.83 -10.47 22.38
N ASP A 332 -26.87 -9.40 23.19
CA ASP A 332 -27.33 -8.10 22.72
C ASP A 332 -26.24 -7.49 21.82
N VAL A 333 -26.59 -7.18 20.58
CA VAL A 333 -25.66 -6.61 19.59
C VAL A 333 -26.18 -5.29 19.05
N VAL A 334 -25.26 -4.39 18.71
CA VAL A 334 -25.58 -3.12 18.06
C VAL A 334 -25.27 -3.22 16.58
N LEU A 335 -26.28 -3.20 15.73
CA LEU A 335 -26.09 -3.10 14.29
C LEU A 335 -26.10 -1.63 13.86
N SER A 336 -25.10 -1.21 13.09
CA SER A 336 -25.04 0.14 12.52
C SER A 336 -24.93 0.07 11.00
N GLY A 337 -25.80 0.82 10.33
CA GLY A 337 -25.73 1.06 8.89
C GLY A 337 -25.63 2.56 8.60
N THR A 338 -25.88 2.95 7.36
CA THR A 338 -25.71 4.35 6.91
C THR A 338 -26.77 5.31 7.48
N SER A 339 -27.92 4.79 7.91
CA SER A 339 -29.06 5.61 8.37
C SER A 339 -29.23 5.60 9.89
N GLY A 340 -28.52 4.73 10.62
CA GLY A 340 -28.59 4.66 12.08
C GLY A 340 -28.12 3.33 12.66
N SER A 341 -28.26 3.22 13.98
CA SER A 341 -27.87 2.05 14.76
C SER A 341 -29.03 1.48 15.56
N LYS A 342 -29.09 0.16 15.72
CA LYS A 342 -30.14 -0.53 16.47
C LYS A 342 -29.59 -1.67 17.31
N SER A 343 -29.98 -1.70 18.58
CA SER A 343 -29.68 -2.82 19.48
C SER A 343 -30.70 -3.93 19.29
N VAL A 344 -30.23 -5.14 19.03
CA VAL A 344 -31.06 -6.32 18.78
C VAL A 344 -30.45 -7.54 19.44
N LEU A 345 -31.30 -8.49 19.83
CA LEU A 345 -30.85 -9.77 20.33
C LEU A 345 -30.41 -10.64 19.15
N ALA A 346 -29.13 -10.99 19.11
CA ALA A 346 -28.58 -11.90 18.12
C ALA A 346 -28.34 -13.29 18.71
N LYS A 347 -28.38 -14.29 17.83
CA LYS A 347 -28.05 -15.67 18.19
C LYS A 347 -26.71 -16.07 17.60
N SER A 348 -25.85 -16.67 18.41
CA SER A 348 -24.59 -17.24 17.98
C SER A 348 -24.83 -18.51 17.16
N ASP A 349 -24.49 -18.50 15.87
CA ASP A 349 -24.63 -19.63 14.95
C ASP A 349 -23.26 -20.06 14.42
N THR A 350 -22.60 -20.96 15.15
CA THR A 350 -21.29 -21.52 14.77
C THR A 350 -21.33 -22.34 13.47
N GLY A 351 -22.52 -22.74 13.00
CA GLY A 351 -22.72 -23.43 11.73
C GLY A 351 -22.78 -22.47 10.53
N ALA A 352 -23.05 -21.18 10.76
CA ALA A 352 -23.08 -20.17 9.73
C ALA A 352 -21.67 -19.63 9.45
N THR A 353 -21.26 -19.60 8.18
CA THR A 353 -19.97 -18.98 7.81
C THR A 353 -20.01 -17.46 7.90
N ARG A 354 -21.20 -16.86 7.76
CA ARG A 354 -21.39 -15.43 7.64
C ARG A 354 -22.59 -14.99 8.46
N THR A 355 -22.50 -13.79 8.99
CA THR A 355 -23.57 -13.13 9.74
C THR A 355 -24.76 -12.82 8.84
N SER A 356 -25.97 -13.03 9.35
CA SER A 356 -27.21 -12.81 8.60
C SER A 356 -28.17 -11.91 9.36
N ILE A 357 -28.83 -11.00 8.64
CA ILE A 357 -29.67 -9.94 9.20
C ILE A 357 -31.04 -9.96 8.51
N ASP A 358 -32.08 -9.72 9.30
CA ASP A 358 -33.45 -9.57 8.83
C ASP A 358 -33.58 -8.40 7.84
N THR A 359 -34.47 -8.55 6.84
CA THR A 359 -34.65 -7.55 5.78
C THR A 359 -35.23 -6.23 6.30
N ALA A 360 -36.18 -6.26 7.23
CA ALA A 360 -36.74 -5.04 7.81
C ALA A 360 -35.70 -4.33 8.67
N LEU A 361 -34.93 -5.10 9.45
CA LEU A 361 -33.83 -4.58 10.25
C LEU A 361 -32.72 -3.95 9.39
N ALA A 362 -32.33 -4.61 8.30
CA ALA A 362 -31.35 -4.09 7.35
C ALA A 362 -31.82 -2.79 6.69
N ALA A 363 -33.10 -2.69 6.36
CA ALA A 363 -33.68 -1.46 5.82
C ALA A 363 -33.69 -0.32 6.86
N ASP A 364 -34.04 -0.63 8.11
CA ASP A 364 -34.17 0.33 9.21
C ASP A 364 -32.82 1.00 9.55
N ILE A 365 -31.74 0.21 9.60
CA ILE A 365 -30.38 0.75 9.84
C ILE A 365 -29.75 1.38 8.58
N GLY A 366 -30.39 1.23 7.41
CA GLY A 366 -29.80 1.66 6.13
C GLY A 366 -28.55 0.85 5.76
N ALA A 367 -28.61 -0.48 5.85
CA ALA A 367 -27.52 -1.36 5.48
C ALA A 367 -27.27 -1.31 3.96
N GLY A 368 -26.04 -0.96 3.55
CA GLY A 368 -25.71 -0.86 2.12
C GLY A 368 -24.41 -0.09 1.84
N PRO A 369 -23.99 -0.01 0.56
CA PRO A 369 -24.67 -0.53 -0.64
C PRO A 369 -24.63 -2.06 -0.77
N ILE A 370 -25.49 -2.62 -1.62
CA ILE A 370 -25.45 -4.06 -1.94
C ILE A 370 -24.15 -4.35 -2.71
N LYS A 371 -23.24 -5.12 -2.10
CA LYS A 371 -21.96 -5.48 -2.73
C LYS A 371 -22.13 -6.55 -3.80
N SER A 372 -22.97 -7.57 -3.55
CA SER A 372 -23.22 -8.67 -4.49
C SER A 372 -24.49 -9.45 -4.13
N ILE A 373 -24.85 -10.43 -4.98
CA ILE A 373 -25.89 -11.43 -4.69
C ILE A 373 -25.20 -12.78 -4.52
N THR A 374 -25.26 -13.35 -3.32
CA THR A 374 -24.67 -14.66 -3.01
C THR A 374 -25.74 -15.75 -3.00
N ARG A 375 -25.41 -16.93 -3.53
CA ARG A 375 -26.28 -18.12 -3.50
C ARG A 375 -25.96 -18.97 -2.28
N ILE A 376 -26.86 -19.02 -1.31
CA ILE A 376 -26.66 -19.71 -0.02
C ILE A 376 -27.49 -21.00 0.01
N ARG A 377 -26.88 -22.10 0.46
CA ARG A 377 -27.55 -23.38 0.77
C ARG A 377 -27.70 -23.49 2.28
N SER A 378 -28.92 -23.69 2.78
CA SER A 378 -29.14 -24.02 4.20
C SER A 378 -29.13 -25.54 4.38
N GLY A 379 -28.70 -26.02 5.56
CA GLY A 379 -28.72 -27.46 5.88
C GLY A 379 -30.12 -28.09 5.87
N SER A 380 -31.16 -27.27 5.93
CA SER A 380 -32.58 -27.66 5.95
C SER A 380 -33.29 -27.63 4.59
N SER A 381 -32.66 -27.12 3.51
CA SER A 381 -33.30 -26.98 2.20
C SER A 381 -32.45 -27.50 1.04
N LYS A 382 -33.07 -28.26 0.15
CA LYS A 382 -32.41 -28.82 -1.05
C LYS A 382 -32.18 -27.77 -2.16
N THR A 383 -32.75 -26.58 -2.05
CA THR A 383 -32.64 -25.50 -3.04
C THR A 383 -31.84 -24.31 -2.51
N ALA A 384 -30.88 -23.84 -3.30
CA ALA A 384 -30.04 -22.70 -2.95
C ALA A 384 -30.79 -21.39 -3.21
N LYS A 385 -30.88 -20.51 -2.20
CA LYS A 385 -31.56 -19.21 -2.31
C LYS A 385 -30.53 -18.10 -2.57
N SER A 386 -30.86 -17.16 -3.45
CA SER A 386 -30.05 -15.97 -3.71
C SER A 386 -30.36 -14.89 -2.69
N ARG A 387 -29.35 -14.33 -2.04
CA ARG A 387 -29.48 -13.28 -1.01
C ARG A 387 -28.55 -12.10 -1.31
N PRO A 388 -29.02 -10.86 -1.20
CA PRO A 388 -28.13 -9.70 -1.28
C PRO A 388 -27.21 -9.68 -0.04
N VAL A 389 -26.01 -9.17 -0.24
CA VAL A 389 -25.04 -8.94 0.85
C VAL A 389 -24.71 -7.45 0.96
N VAL A 390 -24.65 -6.97 2.19
CA VAL A 390 -24.46 -5.56 2.54
C VAL A 390 -23.35 -5.46 3.58
N ASP A 391 -22.61 -4.36 3.58
CA ASP A 391 -21.70 -4.07 4.69
C ASP A 391 -22.48 -3.42 5.84
N VAL A 392 -22.17 -3.87 7.04
CA VAL A 392 -22.74 -3.37 8.30
C VAL A 392 -21.68 -3.45 9.38
N VAL A 393 -21.78 -2.56 10.36
CA VAL A 393 -20.96 -2.61 11.57
C VAL A 393 -21.77 -3.31 12.67
N VAL A 394 -21.19 -4.34 13.27
CA VAL A 394 -21.81 -5.13 14.34
C VAL A 394 -20.98 -4.95 15.62
N GLY A 395 -21.55 -4.27 16.61
CA GLY A 395 -21.02 -4.19 17.96
C GLY A 395 -21.44 -5.41 18.78
N VAL A 396 -20.49 -6.20 19.27
CA VAL A 396 -20.72 -7.36 20.15
C VAL A 396 -19.75 -7.28 21.32
N GLY A 397 -20.23 -7.41 22.57
CA GLY A 397 -19.36 -7.45 23.74
C GLY A 397 -18.43 -6.25 23.92
N GLY A 398 -18.82 -5.06 23.43
CA GLY A 398 -18.01 -3.84 23.46
C GLY A 398 -17.12 -3.61 22.24
N ASN A 399 -16.93 -4.62 21.39
CA ASN A 399 -16.08 -4.57 20.20
C ASN A 399 -16.91 -4.41 18.92
N GLN A 400 -16.45 -3.59 17.97
CA GLN A 400 -17.13 -3.38 16.69
C GLN A 400 -16.46 -4.16 15.56
N HIS A 401 -17.28 -4.84 14.76
CA HIS A 401 -16.86 -5.67 13.63
C HIS A 401 -17.54 -5.19 12.35
N THR A 402 -16.77 -4.79 11.34
CA THR A 402 -17.34 -4.52 10.01
C THR A 402 -17.44 -5.83 9.25
N VAL A 403 -18.66 -6.24 8.89
CA VAL A 403 -18.91 -7.51 8.19
C VAL A 403 -19.77 -7.32 6.96
N THR A 404 -19.54 -8.18 5.97
CA THR A 404 -20.43 -8.31 4.83
C THR A 404 -21.54 -9.31 5.19
N ALA A 405 -22.66 -8.82 5.71
CA ALA A 405 -23.78 -9.63 6.16
C ALA A 405 -24.72 -10.02 5.01
N SER A 406 -25.33 -11.21 5.09
CA SER A 406 -26.39 -11.60 4.16
C SER A 406 -27.77 -11.17 4.66
N VAL A 407 -28.57 -10.58 3.79
CA VAL A 407 -29.93 -10.14 4.13
C VAL A 407 -30.95 -11.24 3.78
N GLU A 408 -31.79 -11.61 4.74
CA GLU A 408 -32.87 -12.61 4.57
C GLU A 408 -34.15 -12.12 5.26
N ASP A 409 -35.32 -12.52 4.76
CA ASP A 409 -36.58 -12.34 5.50
C ASP A 409 -36.65 -13.37 6.64
N ARG A 410 -36.54 -12.86 7.86
CA ARG A 410 -36.54 -13.65 9.10
C ARG A 410 -37.65 -13.19 10.04
N GLY A 411 -38.66 -12.46 9.56
CA GLY A 411 -39.76 -11.94 10.40
C GLY A 411 -40.58 -13.02 11.13
N HIS A 412 -40.41 -14.29 10.75
CA HIS A 412 -41.03 -15.46 11.37
C HIS A 412 -40.12 -16.19 12.38
N MET A 413 -38.91 -15.69 12.63
CA MET A 413 -37.93 -16.30 13.52
C MET A 413 -37.74 -15.47 14.80
N ASP A 414 -37.37 -16.14 15.89
CA ASP A 414 -37.18 -15.50 17.21
C ASP A 414 -36.00 -14.50 17.24
N TYR A 415 -35.06 -14.61 16.29
CA TYR A 415 -33.85 -13.79 16.25
C TYR A 415 -33.68 -13.12 14.87
N PRO A 416 -33.71 -11.77 14.82
CA PRO A 416 -33.53 -11.02 13.58
C PRO A 416 -32.06 -11.02 13.10
N VAL A 417 -31.12 -11.48 13.93
CA VAL A 417 -29.69 -11.58 13.59
C VAL A 417 -29.13 -12.94 14.00
N LEU A 418 -28.35 -13.55 13.09
CA LEU A 418 -27.46 -14.65 13.42
C LEU A 418 -26.01 -14.20 13.25
N LEU A 419 -25.21 -14.34 14.32
CA LEU A 419 -23.78 -14.13 14.26
C LEU A 419 -23.12 -15.36 13.66
N GLY A 420 -22.42 -15.17 12.54
CA GLY A 420 -21.66 -16.23 11.87
C GLY A 420 -20.20 -16.24 12.30
N ARG A 421 -19.43 -17.20 11.77
CA ARG A 421 -18.00 -17.33 12.05
C ARG A 421 -17.16 -16.10 11.69
N ASP A 422 -17.63 -15.28 10.75
CA ASP A 422 -17.03 -13.98 10.42
C ASP A 422 -16.96 -12.99 11.59
N ILE A 423 -17.75 -13.22 12.64
CA ILE A 423 -17.66 -12.50 13.92
C ILE A 423 -17.18 -13.43 15.02
N LEU A 424 -17.77 -14.63 15.10
CA LEU A 424 -17.58 -15.56 16.22
C LEU A 424 -16.15 -16.08 16.35
N GLU A 425 -15.31 -16.01 15.31
CA GLU A 425 -13.89 -16.39 15.42
C GLU A 425 -13.09 -15.53 16.41
N ASN A 426 -13.61 -14.33 16.73
CA ASN A 426 -13.01 -13.41 17.70
C ASN A 426 -13.49 -13.63 19.15
N TYR A 427 -14.43 -14.55 19.38
CA TYR A 427 -15.11 -14.74 20.67
C TYR A 427 -15.13 -16.20 21.12
N ARG A 428 -15.28 -16.43 22.44
CA ARG A 428 -15.65 -17.75 22.97
C ARG A 428 -17.16 -17.78 23.16
N VAL A 429 -17.83 -18.76 22.56
CA VAL A 429 -19.28 -18.92 22.72
C VAL A 429 -19.57 -19.83 23.91
N ASP A 430 -20.12 -19.27 24.99
CA ASP A 430 -20.68 -20.03 26.09
C ASP A 430 -22.15 -20.35 25.81
N VAL A 431 -22.39 -21.61 25.44
CA VAL A 431 -23.73 -22.11 25.09
C VAL A 431 -24.69 -22.15 26.29
N SER A 432 -24.18 -22.06 27.52
CA SER A 432 -24.99 -22.02 28.74
C SER A 432 -25.52 -20.61 29.05
N ARG A 433 -24.89 -19.57 28.49
CA ARG A 433 -25.27 -18.18 28.71
C ARG A 433 -26.32 -17.74 27.67
N ARG A 434 -27.44 -17.20 28.13
CA ARG A 434 -28.49 -16.58 27.31
C ARG A 434 -28.85 -15.23 27.89
N THR A 435 -28.96 -14.24 27.02
CA THR A 435 -29.50 -12.92 27.38
C THR A 435 -31.02 -12.96 27.18
N ASP A 436 -31.77 -12.95 28.28
CA ASP A 436 -33.24 -12.94 28.26
C ASP A 436 -33.77 -11.50 28.31
N ARG A 437 -34.70 -11.16 27.40
CA ARG A 437 -35.60 -10.02 27.56
C ARG A 437 -37.01 -10.56 27.82
N ASP A 438 -37.38 -10.58 29.11
CA ASP A 438 -38.69 -10.86 29.70
C ASP A 438 -39.34 -12.24 29.47
N ALA A 439 -39.26 -13.10 30.50
CA ALA A 439 -40.40 -13.92 30.89
C ALA A 439 -41.21 -13.11 31.91
N SER A 440 -42.42 -12.71 31.54
CA SER A 440 -43.40 -12.19 32.48
C SER A 440 -43.66 -13.21 33.59
N ASP A 441 -43.46 -12.80 34.83
CA ASP A 441 -43.88 -13.51 36.04
C ASP A 441 -45.30 -14.07 35.89
N THR A 442 -45.41 -15.39 35.80
CA THR A 442 -46.64 -16.09 36.16
C THR A 442 -46.21 -17.24 37.08
N PRO A 443 -46.48 -17.16 38.40
CA PRO A 443 -46.18 -18.28 39.28
C PRO A 443 -47.21 -19.38 39.00
N GLU A 444 -46.76 -20.53 38.52
CA GLU A 444 -47.54 -21.77 38.58
C GLU A 444 -47.54 -22.26 40.03
N GLU A 445 -48.72 -22.24 40.64
CA GLU A 445 -49.03 -22.86 41.93
C GLU A 445 -48.94 -24.39 41.83
N GLU A 446 -48.50 -25.02 42.91
CA GLU A 446 -48.49 -26.47 43.14
C GLU A 446 -49.90 -27.08 43.09
N GLU A 447 -50.10 -28.11 42.24
CA GLU A 447 -50.62 -29.45 42.59
C GLU A 447 -50.46 -30.46 41.44
#